data_AF-A0A9P0HZW7-F1
#
_entry.id   AF-A0A9P0HZW7-F1
#
_cell.length_a   1.000
_cell.length_b   1.000
_cell.length_c   1.000
_cell.angle_alpha   90.00
_cell.angle_beta   90.00
_cell.angle_gamma   90.00
#
_symmetry.space_group_name_H-M   'P 1'
#
loop_
_entity.id
_entity.type
_entity.pdbx_description
1 polymer ?
#
loop_
_entity_poly.entity_id
_entity_poly.type
_entity_poly.pdbx_seq_one_letter_code
_entity_poly.pdbx_strand_id
1 'polypeptide(L)'
;MFAEHMGRDAVPPQFRIAWVVGQAGIALSCLIVFIAGAVCVITTLSLSAICSNGELPLQGGGVYFLVSRSLGAELGASVGIIFAFANAVAASMNTIGFCDSLNELLKSCSVKIIDNGPNDTRIVGAVALFVMCVICAIGMDWETKTQNLLIVVIVTAITNFILGVAIGPRSDEARSRGFVGLRVKQGKENWNPDFRFSEGKDHNIFTMFAIYFPAVTGVQAGANICGDLKGISAALYMAWLEVMSHDMPPILFVRGNSTMVIE
;
A
#
# COMPACT_ATOMS: atom_id res chain seq x y z
N MET A 1 17.72 12.48 -16.19
CA MET A 1 16.89 13.37 -17.01
C MET A 1 15.41 13.39 -16.57
N PHE A 2 14.76 12.24 -16.34
CA PHE A 2 13.40 12.19 -15.73
C PHE A 2 13.31 12.87 -14.35
N ALA A 3 14.36 12.74 -13.53
CA ALA A 3 14.42 13.35 -12.21
C ALA A 3 14.82 14.84 -12.22
N GLU A 4 15.11 15.43 -13.38
CA GLU A 4 15.58 16.83 -13.48
C GLU A 4 14.41 17.81 -13.66
N HIS A 5 13.31 17.35 -14.25
CA HIS A 5 12.08 18.15 -14.37
C HIS A 5 11.08 17.91 -13.22
N MET A 6 11.30 16.89 -12.38
CA MET A 6 10.53 16.66 -11.15
C MET A 6 11.11 17.37 -9.91
N GLY A 7 12.18 18.14 -10.07
CA GLY A 7 12.97 18.70 -8.97
C GLY A 7 12.52 20.05 -8.42
N ARG A 8 11.29 20.51 -8.67
CA ARG A 8 10.86 21.84 -8.18
C ARG A 8 9.55 21.92 -7.42
N ASP A 9 8.70 20.92 -7.44
CA ASP A 9 7.45 20.94 -6.69
C ASP A 9 7.29 19.62 -5.93
N ALA A 10 6.98 19.73 -4.64
CA ALA A 10 6.77 18.62 -3.72
C ALA A 10 5.99 17.48 -4.39
N VAL A 11 6.62 16.31 -4.47
CA VAL A 11 6.07 15.17 -5.20
C VAL A 11 4.79 14.70 -4.51
N PRO A 12 3.64 14.67 -5.20
CA PRO A 12 2.42 14.15 -4.63
C PRO A 12 2.58 12.66 -4.28
N PRO A 13 1.99 12.21 -3.17
CA PRO A 13 2.07 10.85 -2.64
C PRO A 13 1.76 9.69 -3.63
N GLN A 14 0.98 9.89 -4.68
CA GLN A 14 0.74 8.88 -5.74
C GLN A 14 1.97 8.62 -6.63
N PHE A 15 2.91 9.56 -6.69
CA PHE A 15 4.14 9.46 -7.48
C PHE A 15 5.32 8.88 -6.70
N ARG A 16 5.13 8.45 -5.45
CA ARG A 16 6.22 7.92 -4.61
C ARG A 16 6.90 6.70 -5.21
N ILE A 17 6.19 5.79 -5.88
CA ILE A 17 6.82 4.62 -6.52
C ILE A 17 7.67 5.05 -7.71
N ALA A 18 7.14 5.88 -8.61
CA ALA A 18 7.89 6.38 -9.77
C ALA A 18 9.12 7.20 -9.34
N TRP A 19 8.99 7.97 -8.26
CA TRP A 19 10.09 8.74 -7.68
C TRP A 19 11.13 7.86 -6.97
N VAL A 20 10.71 6.85 -6.19
CA VAL A 20 11.60 5.85 -5.58
C VAL A 20 12.39 5.11 -6.65
N VAL A 21 11.75 4.68 -7.74
CA VAL A 21 12.43 4.06 -8.89
C VAL A 21 13.37 5.05 -9.58
N GLY A 22 12.98 6.33 -9.67
CA GLY A 22 13.80 7.39 -10.26
C GLY A 22 15.07 7.74 -9.48
N GLN A 23 15.07 7.60 -8.15
CA GLN A 23 16.22 7.87 -7.28
C GLN A 23 17.06 6.60 -7.04
N ALA A 24 16.41 5.49 -6.70
CA ALA A 24 17.07 4.23 -6.38
C ALA A 24 17.54 3.47 -7.64
N GLY A 25 17.00 3.79 -8.82
CA GLY A 25 17.20 2.99 -10.03
C GLY A 25 16.43 1.67 -9.98
N ILE A 26 16.34 0.98 -11.12
CA ILE A 26 15.48 -0.22 -11.28
C ILE A 26 15.95 -1.36 -10.37
N ALA A 27 17.25 -1.65 -10.31
CA ALA A 27 17.76 -2.80 -9.58
C ALA A 27 17.52 -2.69 -8.06
N LEU A 28 17.83 -1.53 -7.49
CA LEU A 28 17.69 -1.30 -6.06
C LEU A 28 16.22 -1.12 -5.65
N SER A 29 15.38 -0.50 -6.48
CA SER A 29 13.94 -0.43 -6.21
C SER A 29 13.29 -1.82 -6.23
N CYS A 30 13.69 -2.71 -7.14
CA CYS A 30 13.28 -4.13 -7.07
C CYS A 30 13.71 -4.80 -5.75
N LEU A 31 14.92 -4.53 -5.26
CA LEU A 31 15.39 -5.05 -3.96
C LEU A 31 14.53 -4.51 -2.80
N ILE A 32 14.20 -3.21 -2.80
CA ILE A 32 13.32 -2.59 -1.80
C ILE A 32 11.95 -3.26 -1.78
N VAL A 33 11.34 -3.47 -2.96
CA VAL A 33 10.05 -4.16 -3.11
C VAL A 33 10.14 -5.58 -2.58
N PHE A 34 11.22 -6.31 -2.90
CA PHE A 34 11.41 -7.68 -2.44
C PHE A 34 11.55 -7.78 -0.92
N ILE A 35 12.38 -6.93 -0.30
CA ILE A 35 12.54 -6.90 1.16
C ILE A 35 11.23 -6.54 1.85
N ALA A 36 10.54 -5.51 1.36
CA ALA A 36 9.26 -5.08 1.90
C ALA A 36 8.20 -6.19 1.81
N GLY A 37 8.14 -6.89 0.67
CA GLY A 37 7.28 -8.06 0.46
C GLY A 37 7.64 -9.22 1.40
N ALA A 38 8.93 -9.50 1.61
CA ALA A 38 9.36 -10.54 2.54
C ALA A 38 8.91 -10.24 3.99
N VAL A 39 9.02 -8.99 4.45
CA VAL A 39 8.50 -8.58 5.77
C VAL A 39 6.99 -8.77 5.86
N CYS A 40 6.24 -8.40 4.81
CA CYS A 40 4.79 -8.61 4.76
C CYS A 40 4.42 -10.10 4.81
N VAL A 41 5.10 -10.94 4.04
CA VAL A 41 4.86 -12.40 4.01
C VAL A 41 5.13 -13.01 5.38
N ILE A 42 6.27 -12.68 6.01
CA ILE A 42 6.60 -13.17 7.36
C ILE A 42 5.52 -12.75 8.36
N THR A 43 5.09 -11.50 8.33
CA THR A 43 4.05 -10.97 9.24
C THR A 43 2.71 -11.68 9.02
N THR A 44 2.36 -11.94 7.77
CA THR A 44 1.11 -12.63 7.39
C THR A 44 1.14 -14.08 7.87
N LEU A 45 2.26 -14.79 7.66
CA LEU A 45 2.49 -16.15 8.16
C LEU A 45 2.39 -16.22 9.70
N SER A 46 2.98 -15.25 10.41
CA SER A 46 2.84 -15.16 11.86
C SER A 46 1.39 -14.96 12.30
N LEU A 47 0.66 -14.08 11.61
CA LEU A 47 -0.75 -13.83 11.91
C LEU A 47 -1.61 -15.08 11.67
N SER A 48 -1.35 -15.84 10.62
CA SER A 48 -2.04 -17.12 10.40
C SER A 48 -1.73 -18.16 11.46
N ALA A 49 -0.47 -18.29 11.90
CA ALA A 49 -0.14 -19.20 12.99
C ALA A 49 -0.92 -18.84 14.27
N ILE A 50 -1.07 -17.55 14.57
CA ILE A 50 -1.87 -17.06 15.70
C ILE A 50 -3.35 -17.44 15.53
N CYS A 51 -3.90 -17.31 14.32
CA CYS A 51 -5.30 -17.64 14.02
C CYS A 51 -5.57 -19.15 14.09
N SER A 52 -4.60 -20.00 13.73
CA SER A 52 -4.76 -21.46 13.74
C SER A 52 -4.65 -22.10 15.13
N ASN A 53 -4.10 -21.38 16.12
CA ASN A 53 -3.93 -21.89 17.49
C ASN A 53 -5.10 -21.57 18.44
N GLY A 54 -6.13 -20.83 18.00
CA GLY A 54 -7.27 -20.44 18.82
C GLY A 54 -8.46 -21.42 18.74
N GLU A 55 -8.84 -22.03 19.86
CA GLU A 55 -9.84 -23.12 19.98
C GLU A 55 -11.32 -22.83 19.64
N LEU A 56 -11.73 -21.62 19.22
CA LEU A 56 -13.17 -21.28 19.23
C LEU A 56 -13.61 -20.53 17.96
N PRO A 57 -14.89 -20.67 17.55
CA PRO A 57 -15.39 -20.09 16.31
C PRO A 57 -15.13 -18.58 16.33
N LEU A 58 -14.65 -18.07 15.19
CA LEU A 58 -14.40 -16.65 14.85
C LEU A 58 -15.69 -15.80 14.91
N GLN A 59 -16.52 -15.95 15.94
CA GLN A 59 -17.73 -15.17 16.13
C GLN A 59 -17.36 -13.89 16.87
N GLY A 60 -16.92 -12.89 16.10
CA GLY A 60 -16.97 -11.48 16.51
C GLY A 60 -15.67 -10.78 16.94
N GLY A 61 -14.48 -11.15 16.44
CA GLY A 61 -13.24 -10.49 16.89
C GLY A 61 -12.17 -10.24 15.81
N GLY A 62 -11.64 -9.01 15.79
CA GLY A 62 -10.52 -8.58 14.94
C GLY A 62 -9.12 -8.87 15.52
N VAL A 63 -8.06 -8.31 14.90
CA VAL A 63 -6.65 -8.64 15.18
C VAL A 63 -6.26 -8.52 16.66
N TYR A 64 -6.75 -7.50 17.37
CA TYR A 64 -6.48 -7.34 18.80
C TYR A 64 -6.98 -8.52 19.64
N PHE A 65 -8.22 -8.96 19.39
CA PHE A 65 -8.85 -10.06 20.12
C PHE A 65 -8.06 -11.36 19.90
N LEU A 66 -7.67 -11.64 18.65
CA LEU A 66 -6.86 -12.80 18.28
C LEU A 66 -5.50 -12.81 19.00
N VAL A 67 -4.79 -11.68 18.99
CA VAL A 67 -3.46 -11.55 19.60
C VAL A 67 -3.52 -11.65 21.12
N SER A 68 -4.46 -10.96 21.77
CA SER A 68 -4.62 -10.93 23.22
C SER A 68 -4.93 -12.31 23.83
N ARG A 69 -5.60 -13.17 23.05
CA ARG A 69 -6.02 -14.49 23.52
C ARG A 69 -4.96 -15.56 23.29
N SER A 70 -4.18 -15.47 22.21
CA SER A 70 -3.10 -16.42 21.91
C SER A 70 -1.77 -16.07 22.59
N LEU A 71 -1.46 -14.79 22.79
CA LEU A 71 -0.17 -14.33 23.37
C LEU A 71 -0.29 -13.73 24.78
N GLY A 72 -1.52 -13.61 25.31
CA GLY A 72 -1.80 -13.04 26.62
C GLY A 72 -2.16 -11.55 26.59
N ALA A 73 -2.83 -11.10 27.65
CA ALA A 73 -3.43 -9.76 27.72
C ALA A 73 -2.39 -8.62 27.66
N GLU A 74 -1.21 -8.80 28.24
CA GLU A 74 -0.14 -7.78 28.27
C GLU A 74 0.45 -7.52 26.87
N LEU A 75 0.77 -8.58 26.13
CA LEU A 75 1.26 -8.47 24.75
C LEU A 75 0.15 -7.99 23.81
N GLY A 76 -1.09 -8.46 23.99
CA GLY A 76 -2.24 -7.99 23.23
C GLY A 76 -2.49 -6.49 23.39
N ALA A 77 -2.45 -5.97 24.62
CA ALA A 77 -2.62 -4.55 24.92
C ALA A 77 -1.56 -3.67 24.23
N SER A 78 -0.29 -4.05 24.36
CA SER A 78 0.83 -3.31 23.73
C SER A 78 0.70 -3.27 22.21
N VAL A 79 0.50 -4.43 21.57
CA VAL A 79 0.35 -4.54 20.11
C VAL A 79 -0.90 -3.79 19.64
N GLY A 80 -2.01 -3.86 20.38
CA GLY A 80 -3.25 -3.16 20.05
C GLY A 80 -3.11 -1.64 20.01
N ILE A 81 -2.44 -1.06 21.00
CA ILE A 81 -2.21 0.40 21.06
C ILE A 81 -1.34 0.87 19.89
N ILE A 82 -0.24 0.16 19.62
CA ILE A 82 0.66 0.47 18.49
C ILE A 82 -0.10 0.37 17.16
N PHE A 83 -0.92 -0.67 17.00
CA PHE A 83 -1.70 -0.89 15.79
C PHE A 83 -2.78 0.16 15.58
N ALA A 84 -3.49 0.57 16.64
CA ALA A 84 -4.48 1.65 16.57
C ALA A 84 -3.83 2.97 16.13
N PHE A 85 -2.66 3.32 16.68
CA PHE A 85 -1.91 4.50 16.28
C PHE A 85 -1.41 4.41 14.83
N ALA A 86 -0.89 3.24 14.43
CA ALA A 86 -0.44 3.00 13.05
C ALA A 86 -1.58 3.18 12.04
N ASN A 87 -2.78 2.64 12.31
CA ASN A 87 -3.95 2.82 11.44
C ASN A 87 -4.41 4.27 11.36
N ALA A 88 -4.35 5.02 12.46
CA ALA A 88 -4.66 6.45 12.47
C ALA A 88 -3.67 7.26 11.61
N VAL A 89 -2.37 6.96 11.72
CA VAL A 89 -1.33 7.60 10.89
C VAL A 89 -1.50 7.21 9.41
N ALA A 90 -1.83 5.95 9.12
CA ALA A 90 -2.08 5.49 7.75
C ALA A 90 -3.28 6.21 7.11
N ALA A 91 -4.38 6.39 7.85
CA ALA A 91 -5.53 7.16 7.38
C ALA A 91 -5.18 8.63 7.08
N SER A 92 -4.37 9.26 7.94
CA SER A 92 -3.87 10.62 7.70
C SER A 92 -2.97 10.69 6.46
N MET A 93 -2.05 9.75 6.30
CA MET A 93 -1.15 9.68 5.14
C MET A 93 -1.91 9.49 3.83
N ASN A 94 -2.94 8.63 3.79
CA ASN A 94 -3.80 8.44 2.64
C ASN A 94 -4.63 9.70 2.32
N THR A 95 -5.00 10.47 3.33
CA THR A 95 -5.74 11.73 3.14
C THR A 95 -4.84 12.81 2.55
N ILE A 96 -3.62 12.98 3.06
CA ILE A 96 -2.61 13.86 2.45
C ILE A 96 -2.34 13.42 1.01
N GLY A 97 -2.22 12.09 0.81
CA GLY A 97 -2.41 11.33 -0.43
C GLY A 97 -3.28 12.01 -1.48
N PHE A 98 -4.56 12.03 -1.11
CA PHE A 98 -5.64 12.56 -1.89
C PHE A 98 -5.56 14.08 -2.09
N CYS A 99 -5.26 14.84 -1.03
CA CYS A 99 -5.26 16.30 -1.07
C CYS A 99 -4.21 16.88 -2.01
N ASP A 100 -2.99 16.33 -2.00
CA ASP A 100 -1.93 16.78 -2.91
C ASP A 100 -2.28 16.47 -4.37
N SER A 101 -2.86 15.30 -4.63
CA SER A 101 -3.27 14.90 -5.98
C SER A 101 -4.43 15.75 -6.50
N LEU A 102 -5.38 16.11 -5.62
CA LEU A 102 -6.46 17.02 -5.93
C LEU A 102 -5.94 18.44 -6.22
N ASN A 103 -4.97 18.92 -5.45
CA ASN A 103 -4.35 20.23 -5.66
C ASN A 103 -3.61 20.29 -7.01
N GLU A 104 -2.88 19.23 -7.38
CA GLU A 104 -2.24 19.12 -8.69
C GLU A 104 -3.26 19.09 -9.85
N LEU A 105 -4.38 18.39 -9.68
CA LEU A 105 -5.46 18.39 -10.66
C LEU A 105 -6.09 19.78 -10.81
N LEU A 106 -6.36 20.48 -9.71
CA LEU A 106 -6.86 21.86 -9.74
C LEU A 106 -5.89 22.82 -10.46
N LYS A 107 -4.58 22.68 -10.21
CA LYS A 107 -3.54 23.43 -10.92
C LYS A 107 -3.62 23.19 -12.43
N SER A 108 -3.82 21.95 -12.87
CA SER A 108 -3.95 21.61 -14.30
C SER A 108 -5.20 22.25 -14.95
N CYS A 109 -6.27 22.45 -14.18
CA CYS A 109 -7.50 23.12 -14.62
C CYS A 109 -7.46 24.65 -14.46
N SER A 110 -6.32 25.24 -14.07
CA SER A 110 -6.15 26.68 -13.78
C SER A 110 -7.07 27.25 -12.69
N VAL A 111 -7.62 26.39 -11.82
CA VAL A 111 -8.44 26.79 -10.67
C VAL A 111 -7.55 26.87 -9.44
N LYS A 112 -7.59 27.97 -8.70
CA LYS A 112 -6.84 28.18 -7.45
C LYS A 112 -7.81 28.31 -6.29
N ILE A 113 -7.52 27.66 -5.16
CA ILE A 113 -8.32 27.81 -3.94
C ILE A 113 -7.91 29.10 -3.20
N ILE A 114 -6.65 29.20 -2.76
CA ILE A 114 -6.12 30.43 -2.14
C ILE A 114 -4.76 30.79 -2.75
N ASP A 115 -3.72 29.97 -2.52
CA ASP A 115 -2.33 30.28 -2.91
C ASP A 115 -1.64 29.16 -3.70
N ASN A 116 -2.32 28.03 -3.94
CA ASN A 116 -1.79 26.82 -4.57
C ASN A 116 -0.55 26.24 -3.86
N GLY A 117 -0.35 26.62 -2.60
CA GLY A 117 0.79 26.25 -1.77
C GLY A 117 0.47 25.13 -0.77
N PRO A 118 1.35 24.92 0.22
CA PRO A 118 1.17 23.89 1.25
C PRO A 118 -0.02 24.19 2.19
N ASN A 119 -0.49 25.44 2.23
CA ASN A 119 -1.64 25.82 3.04
C ASN A 119 -2.95 25.30 2.44
N ASP A 120 -3.06 25.27 1.10
CA ASP A 120 -4.23 24.72 0.41
C ASP A 120 -4.40 23.22 0.67
N THR A 121 -3.30 22.44 0.65
CA THR A 121 -3.32 21.01 1.03
C THR A 121 -3.83 20.83 2.46
N ARG A 122 -3.42 21.69 3.41
CA ARG A 122 -3.86 21.60 4.81
C ARG A 122 -5.35 21.87 4.99
N ILE A 123 -5.88 22.88 4.30
CA ILE A 123 -7.31 23.25 4.37
C ILE A 123 -8.16 22.15 3.75
N VAL A 124 -7.81 21.69 2.54
CA VAL A 124 -8.50 20.58 1.86
C VAL A 124 -8.41 19.31 2.70
N GLY A 125 -7.26 19.03 3.31
CA GLY A 125 -7.06 17.89 4.21
C GLY A 125 -7.94 17.94 5.45
N ALA A 126 -8.06 19.10 6.10
CA ALA A 126 -8.93 19.25 7.27
C ALA A 126 -10.40 19.03 6.91
N VAL A 127 -10.86 19.58 5.77
CA VAL A 127 -12.22 19.38 5.27
C VAL A 127 -12.45 17.92 4.89
N ALA A 128 -11.53 17.29 4.16
CA ALA A 128 -11.63 15.89 3.76
C ALA A 128 -11.69 14.95 4.97
N LEU A 129 -10.83 15.15 5.99
CA LEU A 129 -10.88 14.37 7.23
C LEU A 129 -12.22 14.54 7.96
N PHE A 130 -12.72 15.78 8.05
CA PHE A 130 -14.01 16.03 8.69
C PHE A 130 -15.15 15.30 7.97
N VAL A 131 -15.19 15.38 6.63
CA VAL A 131 -16.17 14.66 5.80
C VAL A 131 -16.05 13.14 6.00
N MET A 132 -14.83 12.60 5.99
CA MET A 132 -14.60 11.17 6.24
C MET A 132 -15.08 10.74 7.64
N CYS A 133 -14.83 11.54 8.68
CA CYS A 133 -15.36 11.27 10.02
C CYS A 133 -16.89 11.26 10.06
N VAL A 134 -17.54 12.18 9.35
CA VAL A 134 -19.02 12.21 9.25
C VAL A 134 -19.54 10.97 8.52
N ILE A 135 -18.89 10.54 7.43
CA ILE A 135 -19.26 9.32 6.70
C ILE A 135 -19.12 8.08 7.61
N CYS A 136 -17.99 7.95 8.32
CA CYS A 136 -17.77 6.86 9.27
C CYS A 136 -18.83 6.83 10.39
N ALA A 137 -19.35 8.00 10.80
CA ALA A 137 -20.38 8.08 11.83
C ALA A 137 -21.78 7.71 11.34
N ILE A 138 -22.10 7.93 10.06
CA ILE A 138 -23.46 7.79 9.52
C ILE A 138 -23.76 6.36 9.04
N GLY A 139 -22.79 5.61 8.52
CA GLY A 139 -23.10 4.24 8.10
C GLY A 139 -21.94 3.43 7.52
N MET A 140 -21.56 2.37 8.24
CA MET A 140 -20.57 1.37 7.79
C MET A 140 -21.11 0.44 6.69
N ASP A 141 -22.43 0.26 6.58
CA ASP A 141 -23.04 -0.66 5.59
C ASP A 141 -22.88 -0.19 4.14
N TRP A 142 -22.80 1.13 3.92
CA TRP A 142 -22.58 1.72 2.60
C TRP A 142 -21.10 1.60 2.17
N GLU A 143 -20.19 1.53 3.14
CA GLU A 143 -18.75 1.42 2.93
C GLU A 143 -18.41 0.12 2.21
N THR A 144 -18.91 -1.02 2.72
CA THR A 144 -18.62 -2.34 2.14
C THR A 144 -19.10 -2.45 0.68
N LYS A 145 -20.24 -1.85 0.34
CA LYS A 145 -20.73 -1.79 -1.06
C LYS A 145 -19.84 -0.91 -1.93
N THR A 146 -19.36 0.21 -1.40
CA THR A 146 -18.47 1.15 -2.09
C THR A 146 -17.10 0.53 -2.35
N GLN A 147 -16.58 -0.29 -1.43
CA GLN A 147 -15.30 -0.97 -1.59
C GLN A 147 -15.25 -1.85 -2.86
N ASN A 148 -16.33 -2.58 -3.17
CA ASN A 148 -16.39 -3.37 -4.40
C ASN A 148 -16.33 -2.50 -5.66
N LEU A 149 -16.96 -1.32 -5.64
CA LEU A 149 -16.85 -0.34 -6.73
C LEU A 149 -15.42 0.20 -6.84
N LEU A 150 -14.78 0.54 -5.73
CA LEU A 150 -13.39 1.04 -5.70
C LEU A 150 -12.41 0.03 -6.29
N ILE A 151 -12.58 -1.26 -6.02
CA ILE A 151 -11.74 -2.33 -6.61
C ILE A 151 -11.84 -2.32 -8.14
N VAL A 152 -13.06 -2.22 -8.70
CA VAL A 152 -13.26 -2.17 -10.16
C VAL A 152 -12.57 -0.95 -10.76
N VAL A 153 -12.66 0.22 -10.12
CA VAL A 153 -11.99 1.44 -10.57
C VAL A 153 -10.47 1.28 -10.53
N ILE A 154 -9.91 0.73 -9.46
CA ILE A 154 -8.46 0.50 -9.33
C ILE A 154 -7.95 -0.49 -10.38
N VAL A 155 -8.62 -1.62 -10.58
CA VAL A 155 -8.24 -2.61 -11.60
C VAL A 155 -8.28 -2.00 -13.00
N THR A 156 -9.31 -1.18 -13.28
CA THR A 156 -9.42 -0.46 -14.55
C THR A 156 -8.27 0.54 -14.71
N ALA A 157 -7.93 1.30 -13.67
CA ALA A 157 -6.82 2.26 -13.69
C ALA A 157 -5.46 1.57 -13.93
N ILE A 158 -5.19 0.44 -13.25
CA ILE A 158 -3.98 -0.36 -13.45
C ILE A 158 -3.92 -0.91 -14.89
N THR A 159 -5.04 -1.44 -15.40
CA THR A 159 -5.11 -1.95 -16.77
C THR A 159 -4.86 -0.84 -17.78
N ASN A 160 -5.47 0.33 -17.59
CA ASN A 160 -5.25 1.50 -18.43
C ASN A 160 -3.78 1.97 -18.41
N PHE A 161 -3.14 1.94 -17.23
CA PHE A 161 -1.72 2.26 -17.11
C PHE A 161 -0.84 1.27 -17.90
N ILE A 162 -1.06 -0.04 -17.76
CA ILE A 162 -0.30 -1.08 -18.47
C ILE A 162 -0.49 -0.94 -20.00
N LEU A 163 -1.74 -0.76 -20.46
CA LEU A 163 -2.03 -0.53 -21.87
C LEU A 163 -1.39 0.77 -22.39
N GLY A 164 -1.40 1.84 -21.59
CA GLY A 164 -0.73 3.11 -21.92
C GLY A 164 0.78 2.94 -22.11
N VAL A 165 1.42 2.12 -21.26
CA VAL A 165 2.83 1.77 -21.42
C VAL A 165 3.09 0.94 -22.68
N ALA A 166 2.21 -0.01 -23.00
CA ALA A 166 2.34 -0.90 -24.15
C ALA A 166 2.13 -0.20 -25.50
N ILE A 167 1.17 0.73 -25.58
CA ILE A 167 0.87 1.50 -26.81
C ILE A 167 1.97 2.50 -27.14
N GLY A 168 2.74 2.95 -26.13
CA GLY A 168 3.84 3.91 -26.30
C GLY A 168 3.36 5.36 -26.48
N PRO A 169 4.31 6.32 -26.58
CA PRO A 169 3.98 7.75 -26.63
C PRO A 169 3.26 8.12 -27.93
N ARG A 170 1.99 8.54 -27.82
CA ARG A 170 1.16 8.99 -28.96
C ARG A 170 1.22 10.50 -29.24
N SER A 171 1.73 11.30 -28.31
CA SER A 171 1.79 12.77 -28.41
C SER A 171 3.21 13.28 -28.12
N ASP A 172 3.62 14.34 -28.82
CA ASP A 172 4.90 15.03 -28.59
C ASP A 172 4.99 15.61 -27.17
N GLU A 173 3.85 15.91 -26.53
CA GLU A 173 3.76 16.31 -25.13
C GLU A 173 4.14 15.17 -24.16
N ALA A 174 3.82 13.92 -24.50
CA ALA A 174 4.22 12.77 -23.67
C ALA A 174 5.75 12.57 -23.76
N ARG A 175 6.32 12.82 -24.95
CA ARG A 175 7.76 12.75 -25.19
C ARG A 175 8.52 13.87 -24.49
N SER A 176 7.97 15.08 -24.42
CA SER A 176 8.58 16.21 -23.69
C SER A 176 8.52 16.03 -22.18
N ARG A 177 7.49 15.35 -21.65
CA ARG A 177 7.41 14.92 -20.24
C ARG A 177 8.33 13.73 -19.90
N GLY A 178 9.13 13.27 -20.85
CA GLY A 178 10.13 12.21 -20.68
C GLY A 178 9.64 10.81 -21.05
N PHE A 179 8.34 10.59 -21.29
CA PHE A 179 7.82 9.26 -21.62
C PHE A 179 8.22 8.84 -23.04
N VAL A 180 9.28 8.03 -23.13
CA VAL A 180 9.86 7.52 -24.39
C VAL A 180 9.42 6.10 -24.75
N GLY A 181 8.49 5.52 -23.98
CA GLY A 181 8.05 4.12 -24.09
C GLY A 181 9.07 3.12 -23.54
N LEU A 182 8.80 1.82 -23.72
CA LEU A 182 9.66 0.71 -23.30
C LEU A 182 10.92 0.63 -24.20
N ARG A 183 11.98 1.38 -23.83
CA ARG A 183 13.28 1.33 -24.51
C ARG A 183 14.35 0.71 -23.64
N VAL A 184 14.99 -0.34 -24.13
CA VAL A 184 16.10 -1.04 -23.45
C VAL A 184 17.25 -0.10 -23.11
N LYS A 185 17.52 0.90 -23.96
CA LYS A 185 18.55 1.91 -23.70
C LYS A 185 18.26 2.73 -22.44
N GLN A 186 17.01 3.17 -22.26
CA GLN A 186 16.59 3.92 -21.08
C GLN A 186 16.61 3.04 -19.82
N GLY A 187 16.25 1.75 -19.96
CA GLY A 187 16.34 0.77 -18.87
C GLY A 187 17.77 0.56 -18.38
N LYS A 188 18.76 0.57 -19.27
CA LYS A 188 20.18 0.51 -18.89
C LYS A 188 20.66 1.80 -18.20
N GLU A 189 20.23 2.96 -18.69
CA GLU A 189 20.59 4.25 -18.09
C GLU A 189 19.98 4.42 -16.68
N ASN A 190 18.77 3.90 -16.45
CA ASN A 190 18.08 3.94 -15.16
C ASN A 190 18.38 2.72 -14.26
N TRP A 191 19.36 1.88 -14.62
CA TRP A 191 19.63 0.65 -13.88
C TRP A 191 20.24 0.93 -12.50
N ASN A 192 21.19 1.87 -12.45
CA ASN A 192 21.92 2.23 -11.24
C ASN A 192 21.21 3.35 -10.45
N PRO A 193 21.41 3.40 -9.12
CA PRO A 193 20.91 4.49 -8.29
C PRO A 193 21.56 5.83 -8.63
N ASP A 194 20.76 6.89 -8.62
CA ASP A 194 21.17 8.29 -8.69
C ASP A 194 20.44 9.03 -7.56
N PHE A 195 21.01 8.97 -6.35
CA PHE A 195 20.45 9.68 -5.20
C PHE A 195 20.73 11.17 -5.31
N ARG A 196 19.70 11.94 -5.63
CA ARG A 196 19.78 13.39 -5.74
C ARG A 196 19.43 14.05 -4.42
N PHE A 197 20.07 15.17 -4.14
CA PHE A 197 19.68 16.05 -3.04
C PHE A 197 18.30 16.64 -3.34
N SER A 198 17.31 16.29 -2.53
CA SER A 198 15.94 16.81 -2.65
C SER A 198 15.36 17.02 -1.25
N GLU A 199 14.49 18.03 -1.11
CA GLU A 199 13.86 18.40 0.17
C GLU A 199 14.86 18.71 1.32
N GLY A 200 16.07 19.19 0.99
CA GLY A 200 17.05 19.60 1.99
C GLY A 200 17.75 18.45 2.72
N LYS A 201 17.63 17.20 2.23
CA LYS A 201 18.30 16.03 2.80
C LYS A 201 18.96 15.18 1.72
N ASP A 202 20.08 14.57 2.09
CA ASP A 202 20.66 13.49 1.29
C ASP A 202 19.78 12.25 1.39
N HIS A 203 19.51 11.66 0.23
CA HIS A 203 18.68 10.47 0.13
C HIS A 203 19.55 9.21 0.11
N ASN A 204 19.17 8.22 0.91
CA ASN A 204 19.82 6.93 0.97
C ASN A 204 18.81 5.80 0.69
N ILE A 205 19.33 4.58 0.53
CA ILE A 205 18.53 3.34 0.37
C ILE A 205 17.46 3.23 1.46
N PHE A 206 17.81 3.50 2.71
CA PHE A 206 16.89 3.44 3.84
C PHE A 206 15.78 4.51 3.79
N THR A 207 16.07 5.70 3.26
CA THR A 207 15.07 6.74 3.04
C THR A 207 14.05 6.29 2.00
N MET A 208 14.52 5.69 0.90
CA MET A 208 13.64 5.15 -0.14
C MET A 208 12.80 3.98 0.37
N PHE A 209 13.40 3.08 1.15
CA PHE A 209 12.68 2.01 1.82
C PHE A 209 11.59 2.56 2.75
N ALA A 210 11.91 3.54 3.60
CA ALA A 210 10.95 4.14 4.53
C ALA A 210 9.79 4.87 3.82
N ILE A 211 10.04 5.46 2.65
CA ILE A 211 8.99 6.10 1.83
C ILE A 211 8.10 5.05 1.14
N TYR A 212 8.67 3.92 0.73
CA TYR A 212 7.93 2.85 0.05
C TYR A 212 7.19 1.93 1.03
N PHE A 213 7.72 1.68 2.23
CA PHE A 213 7.20 0.71 3.18
C PHE A 213 5.70 0.91 3.52
N PRO A 214 5.19 2.14 3.73
CA PRO A 214 3.76 2.36 3.96
C PRO A 214 2.85 1.90 2.80
N ALA A 215 3.37 1.79 1.58
CA ALA A 215 2.58 1.30 0.43
C ALA A 215 2.32 -0.21 0.48
N VAL A 216 3.14 -0.98 1.20
CA VAL A 216 2.93 -2.43 1.39
C VAL A 216 2.27 -2.77 2.72
N THR A 217 2.23 -1.82 3.66
CA THR A 217 1.45 -1.97 4.90
C THR A 217 -0.03 -1.91 4.57
N GLY A 218 -0.81 -2.87 5.07
CA GLY A 218 -2.25 -2.95 4.77
C GLY A 218 -2.81 -4.37 4.76
N VAL A 219 -1.95 -5.40 4.72
CA VAL A 219 -2.38 -6.82 4.79
C VAL A 219 -3.20 -7.11 6.06
N GLN A 220 -2.96 -6.37 7.14
CA GLN A 220 -3.69 -6.50 8.41
C GLN A 220 -5.14 -5.99 8.34
N ALA A 221 -5.50 -5.13 7.37
CA ALA A 221 -6.88 -4.68 7.20
C ALA A 221 -7.82 -5.85 6.86
N GLY A 222 -7.34 -6.83 6.08
CA GLY A 222 -8.10 -8.06 5.80
C GLY A 222 -8.32 -8.91 7.06
N ALA A 223 -7.33 -8.95 7.96
CA ALA A 223 -7.46 -9.64 9.23
C ALA A 223 -8.39 -8.92 10.24
N ASN A 224 -8.61 -7.61 10.11
CA ASN A 224 -9.59 -6.92 10.94
C ASN A 224 -11.03 -7.31 10.61
N ILE A 225 -11.31 -7.73 9.37
CA ILE A 225 -12.65 -8.09 8.88
C ILE A 225 -12.92 -9.59 9.06
N CYS A 226 -11.90 -10.41 9.41
CA CYS A 226 -12.03 -11.87 9.49
C CYS A 226 -13.09 -12.38 10.48
N GLY A 227 -13.45 -11.58 11.49
CA GLY A 227 -14.51 -11.91 12.46
C GLY A 227 -15.94 -11.80 11.92
N ASP A 228 -16.15 -11.11 10.79
CA ASP A 228 -17.47 -10.97 10.14
C ASP A 228 -17.70 -12.02 9.04
N LEU A 229 -16.66 -12.78 8.69
CA LEU A 229 -16.76 -13.84 7.69
C LEU A 229 -17.36 -15.10 8.33
N LYS A 230 -18.62 -15.40 7.98
CA LYS A 230 -19.24 -16.71 8.27
C LYS A 230 -18.41 -17.83 7.63
N GLY A 231 -17.56 -18.46 8.43
CA GLY A 231 -16.91 -19.72 8.08
C GLY A 231 -15.71 -19.62 7.13
N ILE A 232 -14.96 -18.51 7.09
CA ILE A 232 -13.64 -18.51 6.45
C ILE A 232 -12.57 -18.85 7.49
N SER A 233 -12.60 -20.12 7.91
CA SER A 233 -11.56 -20.78 8.69
C SER A 233 -10.63 -21.50 7.71
N ALA A 234 -9.33 -21.19 7.76
CA ALA A 234 -8.24 -21.81 6.99
C ALA A 234 -8.29 -21.74 5.45
N ALA A 235 -9.45 -21.88 4.80
CA ALA A 235 -9.56 -22.08 3.35
C ALA A 235 -9.09 -20.89 2.50
N LEU A 236 -9.41 -19.63 2.88
CA LEU A 236 -8.92 -18.44 2.16
C LEU A 236 -7.40 -18.26 2.33
N TYR A 237 -6.89 -18.63 3.50
CA TYR A 237 -5.46 -18.56 3.79
C TYR A 237 -4.68 -19.66 3.05
N MET A 238 -5.25 -20.87 2.97
CA MET A 238 -4.75 -21.97 2.17
C MET A 238 -4.85 -21.67 0.67
N ALA A 239 -5.91 -21.02 0.19
CA ALA A 239 -6.03 -20.58 -1.20
C ALA A 239 -4.98 -19.52 -1.55
N TRP A 240 -4.67 -18.60 -0.64
CA TRP A 240 -3.60 -17.61 -0.83
C TRP A 240 -2.20 -18.27 -0.82
N LEU A 241 -1.97 -19.22 0.10
CA LEU A 241 -0.76 -20.06 0.10
C LEU A 241 -0.65 -20.91 -1.17
N GLU A 242 -1.75 -21.45 -1.69
CA GLU A 242 -1.79 -22.26 -2.92
C GLU A 242 -1.49 -21.41 -4.15
N VAL A 243 -2.00 -20.18 -4.22
CA VAL A 243 -1.65 -19.21 -5.26
C VAL A 243 -0.16 -18.82 -5.20
N MET A 244 0.41 -18.65 -4.01
CA MET A 244 1.85 -18.32 -3.87
C MET A 244 2.78 -19.53 -4.08
N SER A 245 2.32 -20.75 -3.79
CA SER A 245 3.13 -21.98 -3.89
C SER A 245 3.00 -22.70 -5.22
N HIS A 246 2.11 -22.24 -6.11
CA HIS A 246 1.85 -22.85 -7.42
C HIS A 246 3.11 -23.11 -8.24
N ASP A 247 4.14 -22.27 -8.11
CA ASP A 247 5.40 -22.37 -8.87
C ASP A 247 6.64 -22.71 -8.02
N MET A 248 6.49 -23.08 -6.73
CA MET A 248 7.62 -23.42 -5.86
C MET A 248 7.84 -24.93 -5.70
N PRO A 249 9.10 -25.41 -5.68
CA PRO A 249 9.39 -26.83 -5.53
C PRO A 249 8.89 -27.38 -4.18
N PRO A 250 8.37 -28.63 -4.13
CA PRO A 250 7.63 -29.20 -2.99
C PRO A 250 8.39 -29.32 -1.65
N ILE A 251 9.66 -28.93 -1.61
CA ILE A 251 10.57 -29.14 -0.48
C ILE A 251 10.48 -27.99 0.55
N LEU A 252 9.94 -26.82 0.15
CA LEU A 252 9.97 -25.62 1.00
C LEU A 252 8.75 -25.49 1.95
N PHE A 253 7.69 -26.27 1.76
CA PHE A 253 6.49 -26.24 2.60
C PHE A 253 6.13 -27.64 3.10
N VAL A 254 6.36 -27.89 4.39
CA VAL A 254 5.75 -29.03 5.08
C VAL A 254 4.26 -28.75 5.21
N ARG A 255 3.43 -29.43 4.40
CA ARG A 255 1.97 -29.45 4.59
C ARG A 255 1.69 -30.02 5.97
N GLY A 256 1.18 -29.19 6.88
CA GLY A 256 0.61 -29.64 8.14
C GLY A 256 -0.52 -30.64 7.87
N ASN A 257 -0.55 -31.72 8.63
CA ASN A 257 -1.54 -32.79 8.51
C ASN A 257 -2.97 -32.23 8.62
N SER A 258 -3.86 -32.65 7.72
CA SER A 258 -5.23 -32.13 7.56
C SER A 258 -6.24 -32.71 8.57
N THR A 259 -5.75 -33.40 9.60
CA THR A 259 -6.58 -34.02 10.64
C THR A 259 -6.14 -33.50 11.99
N MET A 260 -7.12 -33.06 12.79
CA MET A 260 -6.91 -32.70 14.19
C MET A 260 -6.30 -33.89 14.93
N VAL A 261 -5.14 -33.69 15.54
CA VAL A 261 -4.46 -34.72 16.35
C VAL A 261 -4.56 -34.34 17.82
N ILE A 262 -5.76 -33.99 18.30
CA ILE A 262 -6.15 -34.08 19.71
C ILE A 262 -7.70 -34.15 19.73
N GLU A 263 -8.25 -35.16 20.39
CA GLU A 263 -9.68 -35.29 20.74
C GLU A 263 -10.14 -34.20 21.70
#